data_AF-A0A954LSF8-F1
#
_entry.id   AF-A0A954LSF8-F1
#
_cell.length_a   1.000
_cell.length_b   1.000
_cell.length_c   1.000
_cell.angle_alpha   90.00
_cell.angle_beta   90.00
_cell.angle_gamma   90.00
#
_symmetry.space_group_name_H-M   'P 1'
#
loop_
_entity.id
_entity.type
_entity.pdbx_description
1 polymer ?
#
loop_
_entity_poly.entity_id
_entity_poly.type
_entity_poly.pdbx_seq_one_letter_code
_entity_poly.pdbx_strand_id
1 'polypeptide(L)'
;KRKDRNRRRNDAFLRQGEWFFIPAGDQQFPELLILRNEPLRRGGGKPHMCEELVRTGGEMVYVSPQHPNGVSPQRYQKIMSGNSKLRHLPWTMQRRNPGVFVRGKVRHADHKTIVLDGWHEVLMNTETESQAMRHVAFID
;
A
#
# COMPACT_ATOMS: atom_id res chain seq x y z
N LYS A 1 5.57 -30.08 25.10
CA LYS A 1 6.11 -29.39 23.91
C LYS A 1 4.98 -29.17 22.90
N ARG A 2 4.36 -27.99 22.88
CA ARG A 2 3.13 -27.71 22.12
C ARG A 2 3.49 -27.12 20.75
N LYS A 3 3.70 -27.99 19.76
CA LYS A 3 4.24 -27.65 18.43
C LYS A 3 3.15 -27.57 17.36
N ASP A 4 1.96 -27.07 17.68
CA ASP A 4 0.86 -26.93 16.71
C ASP A 4 -0.11 -25.83 17.16
N ARG A 5 0.21 -24.54 16.90
CA ARG A 5 -0.74 -23.46 17.19
C ARG A 5 -1.07 -22.49 16.04
N ASN A 6 -0.35 -22.50 14.92
CA ASN A 6 -0.60 -21.54 13.82
C ASN A 6 -0.70 -22.17 12.42
N ARG A 7 -1.21 -23.41 12.30
CA ARG A 7 -1.58 -24.00 11.00
C ARG A 7 -3.05 -23.75 10.64
N ARG A 8 -3.54 -22.53 10.80
CA ARG A 8 -4.73 -22.09 10.03
C ARG A 8 -4.26 -21.63 8.66
N ARG A 9 -3.80 -22.59 7.85
CA ARG A 9 -3.66 -22.40 6.40
C ARG A 9 -5.08 -22.47 5.85
N ASN A 10 -5.83 -21.38 5.97
CA ASN A 10 -7.01 -21.20 5.16
C ASN A 10 -6.49 -20.85 3.76
N ASP A 11 -6.91 -21.58 2.74
CA ASP A 11 -6.59 -21.32 1.33
C ASP A 11 -7.01 -19.90 0.86
N ALA A 12 -7.71 -19.15 1.71
CA ALA A 12 -8.21 -17.80 1.44
C ALA A 12 -7.20 -16.64 1.65
N PHE A 13 -5.98 -16.89 2.16
CA PHE A 13 -5.02 -15.81 2.45
C PHE A 13 -3.60 -16.17 1.99
N LEU A 14 -3.22 -15.66 0.82
CA LEU A 14 -1.84 -15.73 0.36
C LEU A 14 -1.04 -14.60 1.02
N ARG A 15 0.23 -14.87 1.38
CA ARG A 15 1.12 -13.89 2.02
C ARG A 15 2.52 -13.98 1.44
N GLN A 16 3.15 -12.84 1.18
CA GLN A 16 4.54 -12.74 0.75
C GLN A 16 5.23 -11.53 1.39
N GLY A 17 6.18 -11.78 2.31
CA GLY A 17 6.79 -10.71 3.09
C GLY A 17 5.78 -10.03 4.02
N GLU A 18 5.63 -8.71 3.89
CA GLU A 18 4.65 -7.93 4.65
C GLU A 18 3.27 -7.84 4.00
N TRP A 19 3.07 -8.44 2.83
CA TRP A 19 1.83 -8.32 2.06
C TRP A 19 0.94 -9.55 2.22
N PHE A 20 -0.34 -9.30 2.42
CA PHE A 20 -1.43 -10.27 2.31
C PHE A 20 -2.21 -10.01 1.02
N PHE A 21 -2.62 -11.07 0.34
CA PHE A 21 -3.41 -11.04 -0.87
C PHE A 21 -4.73 -11.77 -0.59
N ILE A 22 -5.81 -11.02 -0.59
CA ILE A 22 -7.16 -11.51 -0.26
C ILE A 22 -7.98 -11.55 -1.55
N PRO A 23 -8.57 -12.68 -1.95
CA PRO A 23 -9.41 -12.74 -3.13
C PRO A 23 -10.51 -11.66 -3.10
N ALA A 24 -10.61 -10.86 -4.15
CA ALA A 24 -11.59 -9.79 -4.28
C ALA A 24 -12.93 -10.27 -4.88
N GLY A 25 -13.15 -11.59 -4.93
CA GLY A 25 -14.33 -12.19 -5.55
C GLY A 25 -14.42 -11.88 -7.05
N ASP A 26 -15.61 -11.50 -7.51
CA ASP A 26 -15.91 -11.19 -8.91
C ASP A 26 -15.55 -9.75 -9.33
N GLN A 27 -14.79 -9.03 -8.50
CA GLN A 27 -14.37 -7.66 -8.79
C GLN A 27 -13.66 -7.59 -10.16
N GLN A 28 -14.07 -6.65 -11.00
CA GLN A 28 -13.41 -6.33 -12.26
C GLN A 28 -13.04 -4.85 -12.27
N PHE A 29 -11.98 -4.51 -13.00
CA PHE A 29 -11.54 -3.14 -13.20
C PHE A 29 -11.46 -2.83 -14.70
N PRO A 30 -11.84 -1.61 -15.11
CA PRO A 30 -11.62 -1.15 -16.49
C PRO A 30 -10.14 -1.26 -16.87
N GLU A 31 -9.85 -1.69 -18.11
CA GLU A 31 -8.46 -1.91 -18.57
C GLU A 31 -7.59 -0.65 -18.45
N LEU A 32 -8.19 0.54 -18.60
CA LEU A 32 -7.51 1.83 -18.43
C LEU A 32 -6.96 2.09 -17.01
N LEU A 33 -7.46 1.38 -16.01
CA LEU A 33 -6.96 1.48 -14.62
C LEU A 33 -5.87 0.44 -14.31
N ILE A 34 -5.65 -0.53 -15.20
CA ILE A 34 -4.71 -1.62 -14.98
C ILE A 34 -3.30 -1.14 -15.34
N LEU A 35 -2.52 -0.92 -14.31
CA LEU A 35 -1.09 -0.64 -14.42
C LEU A 35 -0.33 -1.97 -14.53
N ARG A 36 0.72 -2.01 -15.36
CA ARG A 36 1.49 -3.23 -15.62
C ARG A 36 2.92 -3.08 -15.14
N ASN A 37 3.48 -4.14 -14.54
CA ASN A 37 4.84 -4.17 -14.00
C ASN A 37 5.09 -3.11 -12.91
N GLU A 38 4.10 -2.89 -12.06
CA GLU A 38 4.17 -1.89 -11.01
C GLU A 38 4.82 -2.42 -9.73
N PRO A 39 5.61 -1.60 -9.03
CA PRO A 39 6.14 -1.95 -7.72
C PRO A 39 5.09 -1.80 -6.61
N LEU A 40 5.09 -2.76 -5.70
CA LEU A 40 4.45 -2.74 -4.38
C LEU A 40 5.57 -2.68 -3.33
N ARG A 41 5.65 -1.56 -2.61
CA ARG A 41 6.79 -1.27 -1.72
C ARG A 41 6.33 -0.48 -0.50
N ARG A 42 6.97 -0.80 0.63
CA ARG A 42 6.96 0.05 1.83
C ARG A 42 8.39 0.47 2.16
N GLY A 43 8.61 1.75 2.46
CA GLY A 43 9.89 2.24 2.96
C GLY A 43 11.06 1.99 1.99
N GLY A 44 12.21 1.54 2.49
CA GLY A 44 13.47 1.38 1.73
C GLY A 44 13.69 0.03 1.05
N GLY A 45 12.80 -0.95 1.24
CA GLY A 45 13.02 -2.34 0.81
C GLY A 45 12.93 -2.58 -0.70
N LYS A 46 13.37 -3.77 -1.14
CA LYS A 46 13.18 -4.24 -2.52
C LYS A 46 11.67 -4.37 -2.80
N PRO A 47 11.17 -3.90 -3.95
CA PRO A 47 9.74 -3.95 -4.24
C PRO A 47 9.30 -5.36 -4.64
N HIS A 48 8.02 -5.65 -4.39
CA HIS A 48 7.30 -6.71 -5.07
C HIS A 48 6.83 -6.18 -6.42
N MET A 49 7.29 -6.81 -7.50
CA MET A 49 6.89 -6.42 -8.86
C MET A 49 5.62 -7.17 -9.24
N CYS A 50 4.55 -6.43 -9.47
CA CYS A 50 3.23 -6.95 -9.80
C CYS A 50 3.00 -6.89 -11.32
N GLU A 51 2.54 -7.98 -11.90
CA GLU A 51 2.23 -8.07 -13.32
C GLU A 51 1.12 -7.10 -13.70
N GLU A 52 0.01 -7.13 -12.97
CA GLU A 52 -1.11 -6.20 -13.12
C GLU A 52 -1.54 -5.68 -11.75
N LEU A 53 -1.77 -4.37 -11.66
CA LEU A 53 -2.07 -3.65 -10.44
C LEU A 53 -3.06 -2.52 -10.69
N VAL A 54 -4.02 -2.35 -9.79
CA VAL A 54 -4.97 -1.24 -9.77
C VAL A 54 -4.85 -0.51 -8.43
N ARG A 55 -4.74 0.81 -8.49
CA ARG A 55 -4.83 1.72 -7.34
C ARG A 55 -6.12 2.51 -7.44
N THR A 56 -7.00 2.38 -6.46
CA THR A 56 -8.30 3.07 -6.47
C THR A 56 -8.64 3.63 -5.10
N GLY A 57 -9.48 4.67 -5.10
CA GLY A 57 -9.87 5.38 -3.87
C GLY A 57 -8.71 6.18 -3.26
N GLY A 58 -8.66 6.16 -1.93
CA GLY A 58 -7.72 6.93 -1.13
C GLY A 58 -8.05 8.43 -1.05
N GLU A 59 -7.64 9.06 0.04
CA GLU A 59 -7.78 10.50 0.27
C GLU A 59 -6.58 11.23 -0.31
N MET A 60 -6.81 12.28 -1.12
CA MET A 60 -5.72 13.14 -1.58
C MET A 60 -5.06 13.82 -0.37
N VAL A 61 -3.75 13.67 -0.24
CA VAL A 61 -2.96 14.33 0.81
C VAL A 61 -1.69 14.95 0.22
N TYR A 62 -1.18 15.97 0.90
CA TYR A 62 0.12 16.58 0.61
C TYR A 62 1.13 16.16 1.66
N VAL A 63 2.19 15.47 1.26
CA VAL A 63 3.23 14.92 2.14
C VAL A 63 4.48 15.78 2.07
N SER A 64 5.16 15.91 3.22
CA SER A 64 6.41 16.64 3.38
C SER A 64 7.24 15.93 4.46
N PRO A 65 8.58 16.09 4.53
CA PRO A 65 9.39 15.45 5.58
C PRO A 65 8.90 15.69 7.02
N GLN A 66 8.27 16.85 7.29
CA GLN A 66 7.69 17.18 8.60
C GLN A 66 6.23 16.70 8.76
N HIS A 67 5.59 16.27 7.68
CA HIS A 67 4.23 15.74 7.63
C HIS A 67 4.19 14.42 6.86
N PRO A 68 4.81 13.34 7.39
CA PRO A 68 4.92 12.07 6.68
C PRO A 68 3.58 11.37 6.44
N ASN A 69 2.55 11.71 7.22
CA ASN A 69 1.19 11.16 7.06
C ASN A 69 0.30 12.00 6.12
N GLY A 70 0.87 13.04 5.55
CA GLY A 70 0.19 14.01 4.71
C GLY A 70 -0.74 14.95 5.46
N VAL A 71 -1.06 16.07 4.80
CA VAL A 71 -2.09 17.02 5.22
C VAL A 71 -3.21 17.06 4.17
N SER A 72 -4.44 17.34 4.59
CA SER A 72 -5.56 17.50 3.65
C SER A 72 -5.34 18.68 2.70
N PRO A 73 -6.00 18.72 1.53
CA PRO A 73 -5.85 19.83 0.58
C PRO A 73 -6.21 21.19 1.18
N GLN A 74 -7.23 21.24 2.04
CA GLN A 74 -7.64 22.46 2.74
C GLN A 74 -6.56 22.95 3.71
N ARG A 75 -5.89 22.03 4.41
CA ARG A 75 -4.79 22.38 5.32
C ARG A 75 -3.55 22.81 4.53
N TYR A 76 -3.23 22.13 3.43
CA TYR A 76 -2.16 22.52 2.52
C TYR A 76 -2.37 23.95 2.00
N GLN A 77 -3.57 24.28 1.51
CA GLN A 77 -3.91 25.63 1.06
C GLN A 77 -3.66 26.69 2.13
N LYS A 78 -4.07 26.46 3.38
CA LYS A 78 -3.81 27.38 4.50
C LYS A 78 -2.31 27.56 4.79
N ILE A 79 -1.50 26.51 4.60
CA ILE A 79 -0.04 26.59 4.77
C ILE A 79 0.56 27.43 3.64
N MET A 80 0.13 27.21 2.39
CA MET A 80 0.63 27.94 1.22
C MET A 80 0.24 29.42 1.23
N SER A 81 -0.98 29.75 1.69
CA SER A 81 -1.48 31.13 1.75
C SER A 81 -0.94 31.94 2.94
N GLY A 82 -0.29 31.27 3.90
CA GLY A 82 0.26 31.92 5.11
C GLY A 82 1.74 32.29 4.99
N ASN A 83 2.25 32.99 6.00
CA ASN A 83 3.70 33.24 6.16
C ASN A 83 4.40 32.14 6.98
N SER A 84 3.98 30.88 6.78
CA SER A 84 4.52 29.74 7.52
C SER A 84 5.81 29.25 6.88
N LYS A 85 6.84 28.95 7.69
CA LYS A 85 8.08 28.30 7.21
C LYS A 85 7.82 26.96 6.51
N LEU A 86 6.70 26.31 6.84
CA LEU A 86 6.27 25.04 6.23
C LEU A 86 6.03 25.15 4.72
N ARG A 87 5.72 26.35 4.20
CA ARG A 87 5.48 26.53 2.75
C ARG A 87 6.73 26.29 1.90
N HIS A 88 7.90 26.41 2.51
CA HIS A 88 9.19 26.23 1.84
C HIS A 88 9.70 24.79 1.88
N LEU A 89 8.98 23.88 2.54
CA LEU A 89 9.31 22.46 2.51
C LEU A 89 8.96 21.86 1.13
N PRO A 90 9.64 20.78 0.71
CA PRO A 90 9.19 20.02 -0.45
C PRO A 90 7.86 19.35 -0.11
N TRP A 91 6.85 19.59 -0.93
CA TRP A 91 5.52 18.98 -0.82
C TRP A 91 5.24 18.14 -2.06
N THR A 92 4.74 16.92 -1.83
CA THR A 92 4.33 16.01 -2.89
C THR A 92 2.88 15.61 -2.68
N MET A 93 2.08 15.65 -3.74
CA MET A 93 0.71 15.14 -3.71
C MET A 93 0.73 13.62 -3.79
N GLN A 94 0.04 12.95 -2.88
CA GLN A 94 -0.08 11.49 -2.80
C GLN A 94 -1.50 11.08 -2.38
N ARG A 95 -1.82 9.78 -2.42
CA ARG A 95 -3.10 9.24 -1.95
C ARG A 95 -2.88 8.46 -0.67
N ARG A 96 -3.66 8.80 0.36
CA ARG A 96 -3.67 8.12 1.66
C ARG A 96 -4.73 7.02 1.68
N ASN A 97 -4.35 5.82 2.13
CA ASN A 97 -5.17 4.62 2.19
C ASN A 97 -5.89 4.26 0.86
N PRO A 98 -5.22 4.28 -0.30
CA PRO A 98 -5.82 3.71 -1.51
C PRO A 98 -6.01 2.20 -1.35
N GLY A 99 -7.08 1.68 -1.93
CA GLY A 99 -7.23 0.25 -2.17
C GLY A 99 -6.29 -0.17 -3.28
N VAL A 100 -5.51 -1.22 -3.05
CA VAL A 100 -4.58 -1.78 -4.04
C VAL A 100 -5.04 -3.19 -4.38
N PHE A 101 -5.22 -3.44 -5.67
CA PHE A 101 -5.63 -4.75 -6.18
C PHE A 101 -4.59 -5.25 -7.16
N VAL A 102 -4.30 -6.55 -7.12
CA VAL A 102 -3.32 -7.18 -8.01
C VAL A 102 -3.86 -8.49 -8.57
N ARG A 103 -3.36 -8.89 -9.75
CA ARG A 103 -3.58 -10.23 -10.31
C ARG A 103 -2.36 -10.69 -11.11
N GLY A 104 -2.33 -11.95 -11.48
CA GLY A 104 -1.21 -12.54 -12.21
C GLY A 104 0.02 -12.74 -11.32
N LYS A 105 1.21 -12.56 -11.86
CA LYS A 105 2.47 -12.83 -11.14
C LYS A 105 2.84 -11.70 -10.19
N VAL A 106 3.23 -12.07 -8.97
CA VAL A 106 3.91 -11.17 -8.02
C VAL A 106 5.30 -11.73 -7.73
N ARG A 107 6.32 -10.95 -8.13
CA ARG A 107 7.74 -11.33 -8.08
C ARG A 107 8.47 -10.53 -7.02
N HIS A 108 9.37 -11.17 -6.27
CA HIS A 108 10.25 -10.49 -5.33
C HIS A 108 11.62 -11.16 -5.36
N ALA A 109 12.70 -10.41 -5.17
CA ALA A 109 14.05 -10.96 -5.27
C ALA A 109 14.35 -12.05 -4.21
N ASP A 110 13.76 -11.89 -3.02
CA ASP A 110 14.03 -12.76 -1.88
C ASP A 110 12.89 -13.77 -1.60
N HIS A 111 11.84 -13.81 -2.44
CA HIS A 111 10.69 -14.70 -2.25
C HIS A 111 10.31 -15.41 -3.55
N LYS A 112 9.80 -16.64 -3.46
CA LYS A 112 9.28 -17.36 -4.62
C LYS A 112 8.11 -16.58 -5.23
N THR A 113 8.11 -16.42 -6.55
CA THR A 113 7.00 -15.83 -7.32
C THR A 113 5.69 -16.56 -6.99
N ILE A 114 4.65 -15.77 -6.71
CA ILE A 114 3.28 -16.28 -6.58
C ILE A 114 2.48 -15.90 -7.83
N VAL A 115 1.45 -16.69 -8.13
CA VAL A 115 0.48 -16.41 -9.19
C VAL A 115 -0.88 -16.29 -8.53
N LEU A 116 -1.59 -15.22 -8.86
CA LEU A 116 -2.88 -14.86 -8.29
C LEU A 116 -3.96 -15.02 -9.37
N ASP A 117 -4.87 -15.97 -9.15
CA ASP A 117 -6.00 -16.23 -10.03
C ASP A 117 -7.12 -15.22 -9.74
N GLY A 118 -7.33 -14.29 -10.66
CA GLY A 118 -8.26 -13.17 -10.45
C GLY A 118 -7.70 -12.06 -9.55
N TRP A 119 -8.52 -11.05 -9.29
CA TRP A 119 -8.12 -9.88 -8.50
C TRP A 119 -8.03 -10.21 -7.01
N HIS A 120 -6.96 -9.74 -6.38
CA HIS A 120 -6.75 -9.83 -4.94
C HIS A 120 -6.51 -8.44 -4.37
N GLU A 121 -7.21 -8.11 -3.29
CA GLU A 121 -6.91 -6.93 -2.48
C GLU A 121 -5.62 -7.16 -1.71
N VAL A 122 -4.74 -6.16 -1.75
CA VAL A 122 -3.45 -6.18 -1.09
C VAL A 122 -3.54 -5.45 0.23
N LEU A 123 -3.40 -6.20 1.32
CA LEU A 123 -3.34 -5.64 2.66
C LEU A 123 -1.94 -5.76 3.23
N MET A 124 -1.52 -4.77 4.01
CA MET A 124 -0.24 -4.79 4.70
C MET A 124 -0.38 -5.48 6.07
N ASN A 125 0.65 -6.21 6.48
CA ASN A 125 0.73 -6.74 7.84
C ASN A 125 0.93 -5.62 8.87
N THR A 126 0.01 -5.50 9.82
CA THR A 126 0.05 -4.50 10.90
C THR A 126 0.76 -5.01 12.18
N GLU A 127 1.23 -6.26 12.21
CA GLU A 127 1.83 -6.89 13.40
C GLU A 127 3.13 -6.23 13.88
N THR A 128 3.83 -5.48 13.03
CA THR A 128 5.03 -4.69 13.39
C THR A 128 4.76 -3.20 13.61
N GLU A 129 3.50 -2.81 13.79
CA GLU A 129 3.17 -1.51 14.38
C GLU A 129 3.62 -1.48 15.84
N SER A 130 4.93 -1.28 16.05
CA SER A 130 5.45 -0.74 17.30
C SER A 130 4.59 0.48 17.65
N GLN A 131 4.29 0.68 18.94
CA GLN A 131 3.36 1.74 19.40
C GLN A 131 3.68 3.15 18.86
N ALA A 132 4.89 3.38 18.33
CA ALA A 132 5.32 4.60 17.66
C ALA A 132 4.82 4.78 16.20
N MET A 133 4.24 3.76 15.56
CA MET A 133 3.84 3.77 14.14
C MET A 133 2.33 3.63 13.88
N ARG A 134 1.50 3.58 14.93
CA ARG A 134 0.02 3.52 14.85
C ARG A 134 -0.64 4.68 14.09
N HIS A 135 0.13 5.71 13.74
CA HIS A 135 -0.34 6.88 13.01
C HIS A 135 0.17 6.94 11.57
N VAL A 136 0.94 5.97 11.09
CA VAL A 136 1.50 5.98 9.73
C VAL A 136 0.49 5.41 8.75
N ALA A 137 -0.18 6.30 8.02
CA ALA A 137 -1.13 5.90 6.99
C ALA A 137 -0.39 5.31 5.78
N PHE A 138 -1.04 4.41 5.03
CA PHE A 138 -0.51 3.95 3.76
C PHE A 138 -0.56 5.12 2.78
N ILE A 139 0.56 5.49 2.18
CA ILE A 139 0.61 6.57 1.20
C ILE A 139 1.32 6.08 -0.05
N ASP A 140 0.68 6.29 -1.19
CA ASP A 140 1.12 5.91 -2.52
C ASP A 140 1.00 7.12 -3.48
#